data_AF-A0A4V3UZ54-F1
#
_entry.id   AF-A0A4V3UZ54-F1
#
_cell.length_a   1.000
_cell.length_b   1.000
_cell.length_c   1.000
_cell.angle_alpha   90.00
_cell.angle_beta   90.00
_cell.angle_gamma   90.00
#
_symmetry.space_group_name_H-M   'P 1'
#
loop_
_entity.id
_entity.type
_entity.pdbx_description
1 polymer ?
#
loop_
_entity_poly.entity_id
_entity_poly.type
_entity_poly.pdbx_seq_one_letter_code
_entity_poly.pdbx_strand_id
1 'polypeptide(L)'
;MIFKMTAAALTTALMLGATAPAFASQQVSEEMQAKIRTTLTEQGYEVRKVKSEDGMFEAYVVKDGKMMEVYLDADLNIVRTKDND
;
A
#
# COMPACT_ATOMS: atom_id res chain seq x y z
N MET A 1 -33.75 5.81 -9.43
CA MET A 1 -32.93 6.27 -8.30
C MET A 1 -31.55 6.60 -8.87
N ILE A 2 -31.15 7.87 -8.85
CA ILE A 2 -30.02 8.40 -9.63
C ILE A 2 -28.91 8.71 -8.63
N PHE A 3 -27.82 7.94 -8.63
CA PHE A 3 -26.64 8.27 -7.84
C PHE A 3 -25.75 9.21 -8.67
N LYS A 4 -25.70 10.48 -8.27
CA LYS A 4 -24.73 11.48 -8.73
C LYS A 4 -23.98 11.96 -7.48
N MET A 5 -22.71 11.60 -7.34
CA MET A 5 -21.74 12.29 -6.47
C MET A 5 -20.36 12.15 -7.13
N THR A 6 -20.00 13.08 -8.01
CA THR A 6 -19.10 14.23 -7.76
C THR A 6 -17.65 13.83 -7.53
N ALA A 7 -16.85 13.93 -8.61
CA ALA A 7 -15.40 13.91 -8.58
C ALA A 7 -14.88 15.06 -7.72
N ALA A 8 -14.11 14.74 -6.67
CA ALA A 8 -13.39 15.74 -5.89
C ALA A 8 -12.03 16.01 -6.55
N ALA A 9 -11.92 17.17 -7.20
CA ALA A 9 -10.65 17.70 -7.69
C ALA A 9 -9.86 18.24 -6.50
N LEU A 10 -8.73 17.61 -6.16
CA LEU A 10 -7.82 18.08 -5.11
C LEU A 10 -6.75 18.98 -5.74
N THR A 11 -7.05 20.28 -5.85
CA THR A 11 -6.05 21.30 -6.18
C THR A 11 -5.12 21.51 -4.99
N THR A 12 -3.90 20.99 -5.07
CA THR A 12 -2.86 21.24 -4.06
C THR A 12 -2.02 22.44 -4.50
N ALA A 13 -2.25 23.60 -3.88
CA ALA A 13 -1.35 24.75 -3.97
C ALA A 13 -0.15 24.49 -3.04
N LEU A 14 1.02 24.17 -3.60
CA LEU A 14 2.27 24.11 -2.83
C LEU A 14 2.93 25.49 -2.80
N MET A 15 2.83 26.17 -1.66
CA MET A 15 3.74 27.27 -1.30
C MET A 15 5.06 26.67 -0.81
N LEU A 16 6.18 27.15 -1.35
CA LEU A 16 7.54 26.72 -1.02
C LEU A 16 7.93 27.11 0.42
N GLY A 17 8.74 26.26 1.06
CA GLY A 17 9.70 26.72 2.07
C GLY A 17 9.77 25.90 3.36
N ALA A 18 10.26 24.66 3.28
CA ALA A 18 11.01 24.03 4.37
C ALA A 18 11.83 22.88 3.79
N THR A 19 13.15 23.01 3.79
CA THR A 19 14.07 21.88 3.59
C THR A 19 14.08 21.03 4.86
N ALA A 20 12.95 20.35 5.13
CA ALA A 20 12.98 19.16 5.95
C ALA A 20 13.74 18.07 5.14
N PRO A 21 14.47 17.15 5.78
CA PRO A 21 14.85 15.93 5.09
C PRO A 21 13.56 15.31 4.57
N ALA A 22 13.39 15.35 3.25
CA ALA A 22 12.36 14.56 2.60
C ALA A 22 12.69 13.12 2.99
N PHE A 23 11.91 12.55 3.91
CA PHE A 23 11.82 11.11 4.03
C PHE A 23 11.24 10.64 2.71
N ALA A 24 12.11 10.48 1.72
CA ALA A 24 11.80 9.75 0.51
C ALA A 24 11.14 8.46 0.99
N SER A 25 9.94 8.16 0.48
CA SER A 25 9.25 6.90 0.77
C SER A 25 10.28 5.79 0.75
N GLN A 26 10.57 5.20 1.92
CA GLN A 26 11.68 4.26 2.06
C GLN A 26 11.42 3.12 1.10
N GLN A 27 12.22 3.07 0.03
CA GLN A 27 12.03 2.10 -1.02
C GLN A 27 12.28 0.72 -0.41
N VAL A 28 11.27 -0.15 -0.44
CA VAL A 28 11.38 -1.51 0.07
C VAL A 28 12.45 -2.22 -0.76
N SER A 29 13.46 -2.80 -0.09
CA SER A 29 14.53 -3.52 -0.78
C SER A 29 13.97 -4.67 -1.62
N GLU A 30 14.65 -5.01 -2.71
CA GLU A 30 14.20 -6.09 -3.60
C GLU A 30 14.09 -7.43 -2.86
N GLU A 31 15.03 -7.70 -1.96
CA GLU A 31 15.01 -8.89 -1.09
C GLU A 31 13.76 -8.93 -0.21
N MET A 32 13.42 -7.81 0.43
CA MET A 32 12.22 -7.73 1.28
C MET A 32 10.94 -7.84 0.44
N GLN A 33 10.90 -7.23 -0.74
CA GLN A 33 9.77 -7.39 -1.66
C GLN A 33 9.59 -8.85 -2.08
N ALA A 34 10.68 -9.56 -2.38
CA ALA A 34 10.64 -10.98 -2.71
C ALA A 34 10.11 -11.81 -1.53
N LYS A 35 10.60 -11.55 -0.30
CA LYS A 35 10.14 -12.22 0.91
C LYS A 35 8.64 -12.03 1.15
N ILE A 36 8.15 -10.79 1.08
CA ILE A 36 6.72 -10.46 1.21
C ILE A 36 5.89 -11.18 0.14
N ARG A 37 6.36 -11.17 -1.12
CA ARG A 37 5.67 -11.86 -2.22
C ARG A 37 5.56 -13.36 -1.96
N THR A 38 6.63 -14.01 -1.55
CA THR A 38 6.61 -15.44 -1.20
C THR A 38 5.63 -15.72 -0.06
N THR A 39 5.77 -15.00 1.07
CA THR A 39 4.94 -15.19 2.26
C THR A 39 3.44 -15.02 1.98
N LEU A 40 3.06 -14.01 1.19
CA LEU A 40 1.67 -13.78 0.83
C LEU A 40 1.16 -14.76 -0.23
N THR A 41 2.00 -15.17 -1.19
CA THR A 41 1.63 -16.18 -2.19
C THR A 41 1.34 -17.53 -1.54
N GLU A 42 2.13 -17.94 -0.54
CA GLU A 42 1.89 -19.14 0.28
C GLU A 42 0.55 -19.10 1.02
N GLN A 43 0.02 -17.90 1.28
CA GLN A 43 -1.29 -17.67 1.91
C GLN A 43 -2.44 -17.48 0.90
N GLY A 44 -2.15 -17.69 -0.40
CA GLY A 44 -3.12 -17.62 -1.48
C GLY A 44 -3.40 -16.21 -2.03
N TYR A 45 -2.50 -15.25 -1.78
CA TYR A 45 -2.60 -13.91 -2.35
C TYR A 45 -1.78 -13.78 -3.64
N GLU A 46 -2.32 -13.09 -4.63
CA GLU A 46 -1.56 -12.62 -5.79
C GLU A 46 -1.06 -11.19 -5.53
N VAL A 47 0.24 -11.00 -5.30
CA VAL A 47 0.81 -9.68 -4.96
C VAL A 47 1.09 -8.85 -6.23
N ARG A 48 0.47 -7.68 -6.33
CA ARG A 48 0.68 -6.73 -7.44
C ARG A 48 1.77 -5.72 -7.15
N LYS A 49 1.76 -5.13 -5.96
CA LYS A 49 2.69 -4.07 -5.56
C LYS A 49 2.99 -4.16 -4.08
N VAL A 50 4.21 -3.78 -3.69
CA VAL A 50 4.63 -3.64 -2.30
C VAL A 50 5.15 -2.23 -2.11
N LYS A 51 4.74 -1.56 -1.02
CA LYS A 51 5.22 -0.25 -0.58
C LYS A 51 5.63 -0.31 0.90
N SER A 52 6.36 0.70 1.35
CA SER A 52 6.56 1.00 2.77
C SER A 52 5.78 2.26 3.10
N GLU A 53 4.96 2.21 4.14
CA GLU A 53 4.13 3.32 4.59
C GLU A 53 3.97 3.24 6.12
N ASP A 54 4.20 4.35 6.82
CA ASP A 54 4.06 4.47 8.28
C ASP A 54 4.77 3.38 9.11
N GLY A 55 5.92 2.89 8.63
CA GLY A 55 6.69 1.84 9.30
C GLY A 55 6.16 0.42 9.08
N MET A 56 5.17 0.25 8.19
CA MET A 56 4.61 -1.03 7.76
C MET A 56 4.91 -1.30 6.29
N PHE A 57 4.81 -2.56 5.89
CA PHE A 57 4.75 -2.93 4.49
C PHE A 57 3.29 -2.96 4.02
N GLU A 58 2.97 -2.25 2.95
CA GLU A 58 1.66 -2.28 2.31
C GLU A 58 1.75 -3.11 1.02
N ALA A 59 0.99 -4.20 0.94
CA ALA A 59 0.89 -5.05 -0.24
C ALA A 59 -0.49 -4.92 -0.89
N TYR A 60 -0.52 -4.52 -2.16
CA TYR A 60 -1.72 -4.59 -3.00
C TYR A 60 -1.82 -6.02 -3.53
N VAL A 61 -2.91 -6.69 -3.20
CA VAL A 61 -3.09 -8.11 -3.51
C VAL A 61 -4.45 -8.39 -4.16
N VAL A 62 -4.53 -9.52 -4.88
CA VAL A 62 -5.79 -10.12 -5.31
C VAL A 62 -5.98 -11.44 -4.56
N LYS A 63 -7.17 -11.67 -4.01
CA LYS A 63 -7.60 -12.96 -3.45
C LYS A 63 -9.07 -13.18 -3.74
N ASP A 64 -9.42 -14.37 -4.21
CA ASP A 64 -10.78 -14.72 -4.62
C ASP A 64 -11.41 -13.72 -5.61
N GLY A 65 -10.58 -13.18 -6.52
CA GLY A 65 -10.98 -12.19 -7.51
C GLY A 65 -11.19 -10.77 -6.98
N LYS A 66 -10.94 -10.51 -5.69
CA LYS A 66 -11.07 -9.19 -5.07
C LYS A 66 -9.71 -8.55 -4.83
N MET A 67 -9.60 -7.25 -5.12
CA MET A 67 -8.42 -6.47 -4.77
C MET A 67 -8.53 -5.95 -3.34
N MET A 68 -7.42 -6.01 -2.61
CA MET A 68 -7.32 -5.48 -1.24
C MET A 68 -5.89 -5.05 -0.93
N GLU A 69 -5.75 -4.23 0.10
CA GLU A 69 -4.48 -3.84 0.71
C GLU A 69 -4.25 -4.69 1.97
N VAL A 70 -3.07 -5.30 2.07
CA VAL A 70 -2.61 -6.04 3.24
C VAL A 70 -1.44 -5.30 3.84
N TYR A 71 -1.52 -4.96 5.13
CA TYR A 71 -0.46 -4.28 5.86
C TYR A 71 0.25 -5.28 6.76
N LEU A 72 1.57 -5.31 6.68
CA LEU A 72 2.43 -6.21 7.43
C LEU A 72 3.39 -5.43 8.35
N ASP A 73 3.67 -5.98 9.52
CA ASP A 73 4.74 -5.49 10.39
C ASP A 73 6.14 -5.92 9.88
N ALA A 74 7.19 -5.54 10.60
CA ALA A 74 8.58 -5.86 10.24
C ALA A 74 8.87 -7.37 10.23
N ASP A 75 8.10 -8.16 10.98
CA ASP A 75 8.20 -9.61 11.06
C ASP A 75 7.32 -10.33 10.02
N LEU A 76 6.64 -9.56 9.16
CA LEU A 76 5.71 -10.01 8.12
C LEU A 76 4.41 -10.64 8.65
N ASN A 77 3.99 -10.26 9.86
CA ASN A 77 2.66 -10.59 10.34
C ASN A 77 1.64 -9.63 9.71
N ILE A 78 0.51 -10.17 9.24
CA ILE A 78 -0.60 -9.34 8.78
C ILE A 78 -1.23 -8.65 9.99
N VAL A 79 -1.10 -7.33 10.05
CA VAL A 79 -1.64 -6.50 11.15
C VAL A 79 -2.92 -5.79 10.76
N ARG A 80 -3.19 -5.62 9.46
CA ARG A 80 -4.42 -5.00 8.95
C ARG A 80 -4.70 -5.42 7.50
N THR A 81 -5.98 -5.49 7.16
CA THR A 81 -6.46 -5.59 5.78
C THR A 81 -7.46 -4.48 5.49
N LYS A 82 -7.47 -4.00 4.26
CA LYS A 82 -8.43 -3.00 3.77
C LYS A 82 -8.89 -3.39 2.38
N ASP A 83 -10.20 -3.50 2.20
CA ASP A 83 -10.79 -3.75 0.88
C ASP A 83 -10.56 -2.54 -0.02
N ASN A 84 -10.32 -2.80 -1.31
CA ASN A 84 -10.17 -1.76 -2.31
C ASN A 84 -11.56 -1.51 -2.93
N ASP A 85 -12.36 -0.66 -2.28
CA ASP A 85 -13.70 -0.24 -2.72
C ASP A 85 -13.68 0.62 -4.01
#